data_AF-A0A959CLI9-F1
#
_entry.id   AF-A0A959CLI9-F1
#
_cell.length_a   1.000
_cell.length_b   1.000
_cell.length_c   1.000
_cell.angle_alpha   90.00
_cell.angle_beta   90.00
_cell.angle_gamma   90.00
#
_symmetry.space_group_name_H-M   'P 1'
#
loop_
_entity.id
_entity.type
_entity.pdbx_description
1 polymer ?
#
loop_
_entity_poly.entity_id
_entity_poly.type
_entity_poly.pdbx_seq_one_letter_code
_entity_poly.pdbx_strand_id
1 'polypeptide(L)'
;MKIKHQLLLSFGFLFLVILLLGGVGSYYIYRLAGDSRAIIQDNNRSLDFMQEIDEALDDIQYELAGPTAAGYEEPLAVIRKSLEQQQANITERGEERLTRQLRALAGRLEEALAATPPDALAIRAEIHEINTLVNTIFHLNQDAIEQRNQIAGKTADEVFLYMIIFGAGGIIVGLLVTLGMPSVISKPVDALDKAISQVARGRYDIEVPIITENELGRLARSFNKMARKLQEYEESNYAKILFEKKRL
;
A
#
# COMPACT_ATOMS: atom_id res chain seq x y z
N MET A 1 -25.35 12.60 25.39
CA MET A 1 -25.45 11.53 24.38
C MET A 1 -25.56 10.18 25.07
N LYS A 2 -26.23 9.20 24.45
CA LYS A 2 -26.28 7.82 24.94
C LYS A 2 -24.89 7.18 24.89
N ILE A 3 -24.48 6.40 25.89
CA ILE A 3 -23.18 5.68 25.91
C ILE A 3 -23.02 4.83 24.66
N LYS A 4 -24.10 4.14 24.26
CA LYS A 4 -24.12 3.33 23.03
C LYS A 4 -23.69 4.13 21.80
N HIS A 5 -24.14 5.38 21.67
CA HIS A 5 -23.80 6.21 20.50
C HIS A 5 -22.34 6.68 20.55
N GLN A 6 -21.84 7.02 21.73
CA GLN A 6 -20.45 7.43 21.91
C GLN A 6 -19.48 6.28 21.59
N LEU A 7 -19.75 5.07 22.08
CA LEU A 7 -18.95 3.87 21.74
C LEU A 7 -19.04 3.53 20.26
N LEU A 8 -20.24 3.55 19.68
CA LEU A 8 -20.44 3.21 18.27
C LEU A 8 -19.76 4.22 17.33
N LEU A 9 -19.75 5.51 17.69
CA LEU A 9 -19.00 6.54 16.96
C LEU A 9 -17.50 6.31 17.04
N SER A 10 -16.96 6.09 18.24
CA SER A 10 -15.52 5.92 18.41
C SER A 10 -14.99 4.64 17.75
N PHE A 11 -15.65 3.49 17.98
CA PHE A 11 -15.25 2.23 17.35
C PHE A 11 -15.55 2.23 15.85
N GLY A 12 -16.67 2.85 15.43
CA GLY A 12 -17.00 3.02 14.02
C GLY A 12 -15.97 3.87 13.28
N PHE A 13 -15.50 4.96 13.90
CA PHE A 13 -14.41 5.77 13.37
C PHE A 13 -13.12 4.97 13.24
N LEU A 14 -12.71 4.24 14.29
CA LEU A 14 -11.50 3.42 14.25
C LEU A 14 -11.58 2.34 13.17
N PHE A 15 -12.74 1.68 13.04
CA PHE A 15 -12.99 0.69 12.01
C PHE A 15 -12.90 1.30 10.61
N LEU A 16 -13.45 2.50 10.40
CA LEU A 16 -13.35 3.21 9.14
C LEU A 16 -11.91 3.60 8.81
N VAL A 17 -11.11 4.03 9.79
CA VAL A 17 -9.67 4.28 9.60
C VAL A 17 -8.94 3.01 9.18
N ILE A 18 -9.23 1.86 9.80
CA ILE A 18 -8.61 0.57 9.43
C ILE A 18 -8.99 0.18 8.00
N LEU A 19 -10.27 0.30 7.62
CA LEU A 19 -10.73 0.01 6.27
C LEU A 19 -10.08 0.94 5.23
N LEU A 20 -9.96 2.23 5.54
CA LEU A 20 -9.28 3.19 4.66
C LEU A 20 -7.80 2.85 4.52
N LEU A 21 -7.09 2.59 5.61
CA LEU A 21 -5.67 2.22 5.57
C LEU A 21 -5.45 0.92 4.77
N GLY A 22 -6.25 -0.11 5.03
CA GLY A 22 -6.17 -1.39 4.33
C GLY A 22 -6.54 -1.26 2.85
N GLY A 23 -7.61 -0.52 2.53
CA GLY A 23 -8.06 -0.30 1.16
C GLY A 23 -7.08 0.55 0.34
N VAL A 24 -6.61 1.67 0.90
CA VAL A 24 -5.62 2.54 0.26
C VAL A 24 -4.30 1.81 0.08
N GLY A 25 -3.81 1.13 1.11
CA GLY A 25 -2.58 0.33 1.02
C GLY A 25 -2.68 -0.75 -0.06
N SER A 26 -3.78 -1.51 -0.08
CA SER A 26 -4.01 -2.55 -1.09
C SER A 26 -4.11 -1.98 -2.51
N TYR A 27 -4.83 -0.88 -2.68
CA TYR A 27 -4.98 -0.19 -3.96
C TYR A 27 -3.62 0.28 -4.51
N TYR A 28 -2.78 0.89 -3.66
CA TYR A 28 -1.47 1.36 -4.08
C TYR A 28 -0.50 0.22 -4.39
N ILE A 29 -0.49 -0.86 -3.59
CA ILE A 29 0.30 -2.06 -3.91
C ILE A 29 -0.10 -2.62 -5.28
N TYR A 30 -1.41 -2.71 -5.55
CA TYR A 30 -1.91 -3.21 -6.82
C TYR A 30 -1.54 -2.29 -8.00
N ARG A 31 -1.72 -0.97 -7.84
CA ARG A 31 -1.40 0.01 -8.89
C ARG A 31 0.09 0.09 -9.21
N LEU A 32 0.95 0.01 -8.18
CA LEU A 32 2.40 0.02 -8.33
C LEU A 32 2.89 -1.21 -9.13
N ALA A 33 2.24 -2.36 -8.93
CA ALA A 33 2.60 -3.62 -9.57
C ALA A 33 2.01 -3.80 -10.98
N GLY A 34 0.85 -3.23 -11.27
CA GLY A 34 0.09 -3.50 -12.50
C GLY A 34 0.61 -2.78 -13.74
N ASP A 35 0.46 -1.44 -13.77
CA ASP A 35 0.68 -0.64 -14.99
C ASP A 35 2.16 -0.56 -15.37
N SER A 36 3.06 -0.66 -14.38
CA SER A 36 4.50 -0.61 -14.61
C SER A 36 5.03 -1.91 -15.22
N ARG A 37 4.41 -3.06 -14.93
CA ARG A 37 5.00 -4.37 -15.22
C ARG A 37 4.98 -4.72 -16.71
N ALA A 38 3.91 -4.40 -17.42
CA ALA A 38 3.83 -4.67 -18.87
C ALA A 38 4.86 -3.83 -19.63
N ILE A 39 4.94 -2.53 -19.33
CA ILE A 39 5.85 -1.63 -20.05
C ILE A 39 7.31 -1.91 -19.66
N ILE A 40 7.62 -2.14 -18.38
CA ILE A 40 8.99 -2.54 -17.98
C ILE A 40 9.39 -3.87 -18.63
N GLN A 41 8.45 -4.82 -18.77
CA GLN A 41 8.72 -6.08 -19.47
C GLN A 41 9.06 -5.84 -20.94
N ASP A 42 8.31 -4.98 -21.63
CA ASP A 42 8.59 -4.66 -23.02
C ASP A 42 9.89 -3.86 -23.17
N ASN A 43 10.21 -2.93 -22.27
CA ASN A 43 11.50 -2.22 -22.28
C ASN A 43 12.67 -3.18 -22.04
N ASN A 44 12.53 -4.15 -21.12
CA ASN A 44 13.55 -5.17 -20.89
C ASN A 44 13.78 -6.02 -22.15
N ARG A 45 12.73 -6.36 -22.90
CA ARG A 45 12.89 -7.04 -24.19
C ARG A 45 13.68 -6.19 -25.18
N SER A 46 13.42 -4.89 -25.26
CA SER A 46 14.22 -3.98 -26.09
C SER A 46 15.69 -3.98 -25.67
N LEU A 47 15.99 -4.04 -24.36
CA LEU A 47 17.38 -4.19 -23.86
C LEU A 47 18.01 -5.53 -24.31
N ASP A 48 17.27 -6.63 -24.19
CA ASP A 48 17.73 -7.97 -24.62
C ASP A 48 18.03 -7.97 -26.14
N PHE A 49 17.16 -7.38 -26.97
CA PHE A 49 17.39 -7.29 -28.41
C PHE A 49 18.63 -6.47 -28.76
N MET A 50 18.87 -5.38 -28.04
CA MET A 50 20.07 -4.56 -28.25
C MET A 50 21.33 -5.33 -27.85
N GLN A 51 21.28 -6.11 -26.77
CA GLN A 51 22.40 -6.97 -26.35
C GLN A 51 22.68 -8.09 -27.37
N GLU A 52 21.64 -8.78 -27.86
CA GLU A 52 21.79 -9.82 -28.90
C GLU A 52 22.42 -9.26 -30.18
N ILE A 53 22.08 -8.02 -30.56
CA ILE A 53 22.67 -7.35 -31.72
C ILE A 53 24.14 -7.00 -31.46
N ASP A 54 24.47 -6.45 -30.29
CA ASP A 54 25.85 -6.09 -29.91
C ASP A 54 26.77 -7.33 -29.92
N GLU A 55 26.32 -8.44 -29.28
CA GLU A 55 27.04 -9.72 -29.26
C GLU A 55 27.27 -10.28 -30.68
N ALA A 56 26.25 -10.22 -31.55
CA ALA A 56 26.37 -10.66 -32.93
C ALA A 56 27.34 -9.78 -33.76
N LEU A 57 27.43 -8.48 -33.46
CA LEU A 57 28.38 -7.59 -34.13
C LEU A 57 29.82 -7.87 -33.69
N ASP A 58 30.04 -8.20 -32.42
CA ASP A 58 31.33 -8.65 -31.91
C ASP A 58 31.79 -9.94 -32.60
N ASP A 59 30.89 -10.90 -32.79
CA ASP A 59 31.16 -12.13 -33.55
C ASP A 59 31.56 -11.82 -35.01
N ILE A 60 30.84 -10.91 -35.68
CA ILE A 60 31.18 -10.45 -37.04
C ILE A 60 32.57 -9.80 -37.06
N GLN A 61 32.88 -8.93 -36.09
CA GLN A 61 34.20 -8.30 -35.98
C GLN A 61 35.33 -9.31 -35.75
N TYR A 62 35.08 -10.34 -34.95
CA TYR A 62 36.03 -11.42 -34.71
C TYR A 62 36.32 -12.21 -35.99
N GLU A 63 35.28 -12.62 -36.72
CA GLU A 63 35.39 -13.35 -37.98
C GLU A 63 36.07 -12.51 -39.08
N LEU A 64 35.84 -11.20 -39.14
CA LEU A 64 36.55 -10.27 -40.03
C LEU A 64 38.06 -10.20 -39.77
N ALA A 65 38.51 -10.48 -38.55
CA ALA A 65 39.93 -10.55 -38.20
C ALA A 65 40.55 -11.94 -38.45
N GLY A 66 39.71 -12.95 -38.71
CA GLY A 66 40.11 -14.33 -38.90
C GLY A 66 40.60 -14.67 -40.33
N PRO A 67 41.26 -15.84 -40.51
CA PRO A 67 41.81 -16.27 -41.80
C PRO A 67 40.78 -16.80 -42.81
N THR A 68 39.52 -17.03 -42.40
CA THR A 68 38.44 -17.59 -43.24
C THR A 68 37.16 -16.77 -43.11
N ALA A 69 36.90 -15.86 -44.06
CA ALA A 69 35.76 -14.93 -44.06
C ALA A 69 34.42 -15.58 -44.51
N ALA A 70 33.97 -16.65 -43.85
CA ALA A 70 32.77 -17.40 -44.27
C ALA A 70 31.73 -17.65 -43.17
N GLY A 71 31.84 -16.99 -42.00
CA GLY A 71 31.05 -17.29 -40.79
C GLY A 71 29.91 -16.33 -40.44
N TYR A 72 29.49 -15.41 -41.31
CA TYR A 72 28.58 -14.31 -40.90
C TYR A 72 27.08 -14.67 -40.88
N GLU A 73 26.68 -15.82 -41.42
CA GLU A 73 25.25 -16.18 -41.58
C GLU A 73 24.50 -16.23 -40.25
N GLU A 74 25.09 -16.86 -39.22
CA GLU A 74 24.47 -17.00 -37.90
C GLU A 74 24.34 -15.64 -37.18
N PRO A 75 25.41 -14.83 -37.03
CA PRO A 75 25.28 -13.48 -36.45
C PRO A 75 24.29 -12.58 -37.20
N LEU A 76 24.27 -12.64 -38.54
CA LEU A 76 23.31 -11.88 -39.34
C LEU A 76 21.86 -12.36 -39.11
N ALA A 77 21.65 -13.66 -38.92
CA ALA A 77 20.33 -14.20 -38.58
C ALA A 77 19.85 -13.70 -37.21
N VAL A 78 20.74 -13.63 -36.22
CA VAL A 78 20.44 -13.03 -34.90
C VAL A 78 20.04 -11.57 -35.05
N ILE A 79 20.87 -10.76 -35.72
CA ILE A 79 20.59 -9.32 -35.93
C ILE A 79 19.23 -9.12 -36.61
N ARG A 80 18.92 -9.88 -37.66
CA ARG A 80 17.62 -9.78 -38.37
C ARG A 80 16.45 -10.08 -37.44
N LYS A 81 16.54 -11.17 -36.67
CA LYS A 81 15.49 -11.59 -35.75
C LYS A 81 15.27 -10.55 -34.65
N SER A 82 16.33 -10.11 -33.98
CA SER A 82 16.24 -9.13 -32.89
C SER A 82 15.72 -7.78 -33.40
N LEU A 83 16.06 -7.37 -34.63
CA LEU A 83 15.49 -6.18 -35.26
C LEU A 83 14.01 -6.31 -35.61
N GLU A 84 13.57 -7.46 -36.12
CA GLU A 84 12.16 -7.71 -36.40
C GLU A 84 11.33 -7.63 -35.11
N GLN A 85 11.84 -8.25 -34.03
CA GLN A 85 11.21 -8.20 -32.72
C GLN A 85 11.21 -6.78 -32.13
N GLN A 86 12.30 -6.03 -32.27
CA GLN A 86 12.39 -4.64 -31.86
C GLN A 86 11.42 -3.73 -32.64
N GLN A 87 11.21 -3.97 -33.93
CA GLN A 87 10.22 -3.22 -34.74
C GLN A 87 8.78 -3.46 -34.29
N ALA A 88 8.49 -4.67 -33.78
CA ALA A 88 7.19 -5.01 -33.20
C ALA A 88 7.01 -4.54 -31.74
N ASN A 89 8.10 -4.12 -31.08
CA ASN A 89 8.17 -3.79 -29.66
C ASN A 89 8.68 -2.36 -29.44
N ILE A 90 8.01 -1.37 -30.04
CA ILE A 90 8.31 0.04 -29.78
C ILE A 90 7.62 0.47 -28.49
N THR A 91 8.40 0.86 -27.49
CA THR A 91 7.96 1.17 -26.13
C THR A 91 8.08 2.66 -25.81
N GLU A 92 9.12 3.33 -26.31
CA GLU A 92 9.46 4.69 -25.92
C GLU A 92 9.38 5.71 -27.07
N ARG A 93 9.16 6.98 -26.69
CA ARG A 93 9.06 8.07 -27.67
C ARG A 93 10.38 8.28 -28.39
N GLY A 94 10.34 8.21 -29.72
CA GLY A 94 11.51 8.40 -30.58
C GLY A 94 12.28 7.11 -30.89
N GLU A 95 11.98 6.01 -30.20
CA GLU A 95 12.57 4.69 -30.46
C GLU A 95 12.26 4.21 -31.89
N GLU A 96 11.03 4.40 -32.38
CA GLU A 96 10.64 4.02 -33.75
C GLU A 96 11.57 4.61 -34.83
N ARG A 97 12.01 5.86 -34.64
CA ARG A 97 12.94 6.51 -35.57
C ARG A 97 14.31 5.86 -35.52
N LEU A 98 14.81 5.58 -34.32
CA LEU A 98 16.12 4.94 -34.10
C LEU A 98 16.11 3.50 -34.64
N THR A 99 15.06 2.73 -34.36
CA THR A 99 14.87 1.37 -34.88
C THR A 99 14.84 1.34 -36.41
N ARG A 100 14.19 2.31 -37.05
CA ARG A 100 14.21 2.42 -38.53
C ARG A 100 15.60 2.72 -39.08
N GLN A 101 16.37 3.59 -38.44
CA GLN A 101 17.75 3.89 -38.82
C GLN A 101 18.65 2.66 -38.63
N LEU A 102 18.49 1.95 -37.51
CA LEU A 102 19.21 0.73 -37.21
C LEU A 102 18.93 -0.37 -38.25
N ARG A 103 17.67 -0.52 -38.68
CA ARG A 103 17.32 -1.48 -39.75
C ARG A 103 17.98 -1.12 -41.09
N ALA A 104 18.04 0.16 -41.43
CA ALA A 104 18.70 0.61 -42.66
C ALA A 104 20.21 0.38 -42.62
N LEU A 105 20.86 0.61 -41.47
CA LEU A 105 22.27 0.29 -41.26
C LEU A 105 22.54 -1.22 -41.35
N ALA A 106 21.71 -2.04 -40.73
CA ALA A 106 21.83 -3.49 -40.81
C ALA A 106 21.72 -4.00 -42.26
N GLY A 107 20.84 -3.42 -43.08
CA GLY A 107 20.77 -3.73 -44.51
C GLY A 107 22.08 -3.38 -45.25
N ARG A 108 22.68 -2.22 -44.95
CA ARG A 108 23.98 -1.83 -45.53
C ARG A 108 25.12 -2.74 -45.07
N LEU A 109 25.10 -3.18 -43.82
CA LEU A 109 26.07 -4.15 -43.31
C LEU A 109 25.96 -5.49 -44.04
N GLU A 110 24.74 -6.00 -44.25
CA GLU A 110 24.50 -7.22 -45.02
C GLU A 110 25.02 -7.10 -46.46
N GLU A 111 24.73 -5.98 -47.13
CA GLU A 111 25.24 -5.70 -48.49
C GLU A 111 26.78 -5.62 -48.54
N ALA A 112 27.41 -4.97 -47.54
CA ALA A 112 28.85 -4.83 -47.46
C ALA A 112 29.57 -6.18 -47.20
N LEU A 113 28.97 -7.05 -46.38
CA LEU A 113 29.48 -8.40 -46.11
C LEU A 113 29.33 -9.34 -47.32
N ALA A 114 28.31 -9.14 -48.15
CA ALA A 114 28.09 -9.93 -49.37
C ALA A 114 29.01 -9.51 -50.54
N ALA A 115 29.68 -8.36 -50.46
CA ALA A 115 30.58 -7.88 -51.50
C ALA A 115 31.80 -8.80 -51.65
N THR A 116 32.24 -9.02 -52.89
CA THR A 116 33.43 -9.85 -53.19
C THR A 116 34.49 -9.03 -53.94
N PRO A 117 35.66 -8.73 -53.33
CA PRO A 117 36.02 -8.99 -51.93
C PRO A 117 35.33 -8.01 -50.95
N PRO A 118 35.14 -8.39 -49.69
CA PRO A 118 34.53 -7.52 -48.69
C PRO A 118 35.45 -6.34 -48.35
N ASP A 119 34.87 -5.13 -48.29
CA ASP A 119 35.58 -3.93 -47.82
C ASP A 119 35.52 -3.86 -46.29
N ALA A 120 36.58 -4.34 -45.65
CA ALA A 120 36.69 -4.37 -44.19
C ALA A 120 36.60 -2.99 -43.54
N LEU A 121 36.98 -1.90 -44.22
CA LEU A 121 36.86 -0.55 -43.67
C LEU A 121 35.40 -0.08 -43.69
N ALA A 122 34.69 -0.31 -44.80
CA ALA A 122 33.27 -0.01 -44.91
C ALA A 122 32.45 -0.80 -43.88
N ILE A 123 32.74 -2.10 -43.73
CA ILE A 123 32.05 -2.96 -42.75
C ILE A 123 32.28 -2.46 -41.32
N ARG A 124 33.52 -2.12 -40.94
CA ARG A 124 33.83 -1.56 -39.61
C ARG A 124 33.11 -0.23 -39.36
N ALA A 125 32.96 0.61 -40.38
CA ALA A 125 32.23 1.86 -40.26
C ALA A 125 30.73 1.63 -40.03
N GLU A 126 30.11 0.70 -40.76
CA GLU A 126 28.70 0.34 -40.54
C GLU A 126 28.49 -0.27 -39.15
N ILE A 127 29.37 -1.17 -38.69
CA ILE A 127 29.28 -1.74 -37.33
C ILE A 127 29.39 -0.64 -36.25
N HIS A 128 30.27 0.34 -36.43
CA HIS A 128 30.40 1.44 -35.47
C HIS A 128 29.12 2.28 -35.35
N GLU A 129 28.48 2.60 -36.48
CA GLU A 129 27.20 3.33 -36.50
C GLU A 129 26.07 2.50 -35.89
N ILE A 130 26.04 1.19 -36.16
CA ILE A 130 25.09 0.25 -35.55
C ILE A 130 25.27 0.23 -34.03
N ASN A 131 26.49 0.04 -33.51
CA ASN A 131 26.77 0.04 -32.07
C ASN A 131 26.33 1.36 -31.42
N THR A 132 26.49 2.49 -32.11
CA THR A 132 26.03 3.79 -31.61
C THR A 132 24.51 3.83 -31.44
N LEU A 133 23.76 3.34 -32.43
CA LEU A 133 22.30 3.29 -32.34
C LEU A 133 21.80 2.24 -31.34
N VAL A 134 22.44 1.07 -31.28
CA VAL A 134 22.14 0.01 -30.31
C VAL A 134 22.26 0.55 -28.89
N ASN A 135 23.39 1.19 -28.57
CA ASN A 135 23.60 1.84 -27.27
C ASN A 135 22.59 2.98 -27.00
N THR A 136 22.22 3.74 -28.03
CA THR A 136 21.23 4.82 -27.88
C THR A 136 19.84 4.26 -27.54
N ILE A 137 19.40 3.19 -28.20
CA ILE A 137 18.10 2.54 -27.92
C ILE A 137 18.14 1.85 -26.55
N PHE A 138 19.26 1.22 -26.21
CA PHE A 138 19.48 0.60 -24.91
C PHE A 138 19.31 1.63 -23.79
N HIS A 139 20.04 2.75 -23.85
CA HIS A 139 19.93 3.80 -22.83
C HIS A 139 18.56 4.47 -22.81
N LEU A 140 17.90 4.67 -23.95
CA LEU A 140 16.53 5.20 -23.98
C LEU A 140 15.57 4.33 -23.15
N ASN A 141 15.64 3.02 -23.31
CA ASN A 141 14.81 2.08 -22.57
C ASN A 141 15.22 1.96 -21.09
N GLN A 142 16.53 1.94 -20.81
CA GLN A 142 17.08 1.87 -19.47
C GLN A 142 16.70 3.10 -18.64
N ASP A 143 16.87 4.30 -19.19
CA ASP A 143 16.52 5.56 -18.54
C ASP A 143 15.01 5.63 -18.28
N ALA A 144 14.19 5.14 -19.21
CA ALA A 144 12.75 5.07 -19.02
C ALA A 144 12.36 4.13 -17.87
N ILE A 145 13.02 2.97 -17.74
CA ILE A 145 12.83 2.06 -16.60
C ILE A 145 13.25 2.75 -15.30
N GLU A 146 14.42 3.41 -15.27
CA GLU A 146 14.94 4.06 -14.08
C GLU A 146 14.01 5.20 -13.61
N GLN A 147 13.57 6.07 -14.52
CA GLN A 147 12.65 7.15 -14.20
C GLN A 147 11.33 6.63 -13.61
N ARG A 148 10.77 5.57 -14.21
CA ARG A 148 9.54 4.93 -13.70
C ARG A 148 9.76 4.33 -12.32
N ASN A 149 10.90 3.67 -12.08
CA ASN A 149 11.25 3.15 -10.75
C ASN A 149 11.40 4.27 -9.71
N GLN A 150 12.00 5.41 -10.07
CA GLN A 150 12.11 6.56 -9.17
C GLN A 150 10.74 7.19 -8.85
N ILE A 151 9.86 7.33 -9.85
CA ILE A 151 8.48 7.85 -9.64
C ILE A 151 7.68 6.88 -8.77
N ALA A 152 7.78 5.58 -9.03
CA ALA A 152 7.19 4.52 -8.23
C ALA A 152 7.65 4.60 -6.77
N GLY A 153 8.96 4.75 -6.54
CA GLY A 153 9.55 4.92 -5.21
C GLY A 153 9.04 6.16 -4.48
N LYS A 154 9.10 7.34 -5.11
CA LYS A 154 8.61 8.59 -4.50
C LYS A 154 7.12 8.53 -4.15
N THR A 155 6.31 7.95 -5.03
CA THR A 155 4.88 7.78 -4.79
C THR A 155 4.64 6.84 -3.60
N ALA A 156 5.43 5.77 -3.46
CA ALA A 156 5.34 4.86 -2.33
C ALA A 156 5.72 5.55 -1.00
N ASP A 157 6.77 6.39 -1.00
CA ASP A 157 7.18 7.15 0.19
C ASP A 157 6.09 8.11 0.67
N GLU A 158 5.45 8.83 -0.25
CA GLU A 158 4.33 9.73 0.08
C GLU A 158 3.15 8.96 0.69
N VAL A 159 2.77 7.83 0.08
CA VAL A 159 1.69 6.98 0.59
C VAL A 159 2.02 6.44 1.97
N PHE A 160 3.27 6.01 2.18
CA PHE A 160 3.73 5.51 3.46
C PHE A 160 3.64 6.59 4.56
N LEU A 161 4.02 7.83 4.25
CA LEU A 161 3.87 8.95 5.17
C LEU A 161 2.40 9.19 5.55
N TYR A 162 1.49 9.18 4.57
CA TYR A 162 0.05 9.31 4.86
C TYR A 162 -0.46 8.15 5.72
N MET A 163 -0.04 6.91 5.45
CA MET A 163 -0.40 5.75 6.27
C MET A 163 0.08 5.90 7.72
N ILE A 164 1.29 6.41 7.94
CA ILE A 164 1.79 6.71 9.29
C ILE A 164 0.92 7.78 9.96
N ILE A 165 0.60 8.87 9.28
CA ILE A 165 -0.19 9.97 9.86
C ILE A 165 -1.58 9.47 10.27
N PHE A 166 -2.28 8.76 9.38
CA PHE A 166 -3.60 8.20 9.68
C PHE A 166 -3.54 7.09 10.75
N GLY A 167 -2.51 6.24 10.71
CA GLY A 167 -2.27 5.21 11.72
C GLY A 167 -2.02 5.80 13.10
N ALA A 168 -1.17 6.82 13.20
CA ALA A 168 -0.90 7.55 14.44
C ALA A 168 -2.16 8.25 14.97
N GLY A 169 -2.95 8.89 14.10
CA GLY A 169 -4.24 9.45 14.46
C GLY A 169 -5.20 8.40 15.05
N GLY A 170 -5.27 7.22 14.42
CA GLY A 170 -6.06 6.09 14.92
C GLY A 170 -5.61 5.62 16.31
N ILE A 171 -4.29 5.53 16.54
CA ILE A 171 -3.72 5.17 17.86
C ILE A 171 -4.10 6.20 18.92
N ILE A 172 -4.00 7.49 18.61
CA ILE A 172 -4.38 8.57 19.54
C ILE A 172 -5.85 8.45 19.92
N VAL A 173 -6.75 8.25 18.94
CA VAL A 173 -8.18 8.05 19.21
C VAL A 173 -8.41 6.80 20.05
N GLY A 174 -7.74 5.69 19.72
CA GLY A 174 -7.80 4.46 20.51
C GLY A 174 -7.36 4.67 21.96
N LEU A 175 -6.30 5.45 22.19
CA LEU A 175 -5.80 5.77 23.51
C LEU A 175 -6.78 6.66 24.30
N LEU A 176 -7.34 7.69 23.66
CA LEU A 176 -8.34 8.57 24.27
C LEU A 176 -9.59 7.77 24.70
N VAL A 177 -10.04 6.84 23.86
CA VAL A 177 -11.16 5.94 24.21
C VAL A 177 -10.77 5.03 25.37
N THR A 178 -9.61 4.38 25.31
CA THR A 178 -9.15 3.44 26.33
C THR A 178 -8.99 4.11 27.70
N LEU A 179 -8.36 5.28 27.75
CA LEU A 179 -8.15 6.03 29.00
C LEU A 179 -9.43 6.71 29.49
N GLY A 180 -10.34 7.09 28.59
CA GLY A 180 -11.63 7.72 28.92
C GLY A 180 -12.71 6.72 29.35
N MET A 181 -12.66 5.47 28.88
CA MET A 181 -13.73 4.49 29.11
C MET A 181 -14.01 4.23 30.60
N PRO A 182 -13.01 4.14 31.51
CA PRO A 182 -13.26 3.88 32.91
C PRO A 182 -14.14 4.93 33.59
N SER A 183 -14.04 6.21 33.22
CA SER A 183 -14.86 7.26 33.82
C SER A 183 -16.31 7.24 33.31
N VAL A 184 -16.52 6.80 32.07
CA VAL A 184 -17.84 6.76 31.44
C VAL A 184 -18.63 5.51 31.81
N ILE A 185 -17.96 4.37 32.00
CA ILE A 185 -18.61 3.06 32.18
C ILE A 185 -18.16 2.37 33.47
N SER A 186 -16.87 2.03 33.60
CA SER A 186 -16.40 1.17 34.69
C SER A 186 -16.66 1.76 36.08
N LYS A 187 -16.35 3.06 36.30
CA LYS A 187 -16.56 3.73 37.60
C LYS A 187 -18.04 3.79 38.01
N PRO A 188 -18.99 4.24 37.16
CA PRO A 188 -20.42 4.20 37.51
C PRO A 188 -20.95 2.78 37.76
N VAL A 189 -20.47 1.79 36.99
CA VAL A 189 -20.85 0.38 37.18
C VAL A 189 -20.35 -0.14 38.53
N ASP A 190 -19.09 0.09 38.88
CA ASP A 190 -18.53 -0.28 40.18
C ASP A 190 -19.24 0.42 41.36
N ALA A 191 -19.66 1.68 41.18
CA ALA A 191 -20.41 2.42 42.20
C ALA A 191 -21.80 1.80 42.43
N LEU A 192 -22.49 1.42 41.34
CA LEU A 192 -23.76 0.70 41.42
C LEU A 192 -23.59 -0.67 42.09
N ASP A 193 -22.58 -1.45 41.70
CA ASP A 193 -22.29 -2.77 42.27
C ASP A 193 -22.08 -2.72 43.79
N LYS A 194 -21.26 -1.75 44.25
CA LYS A 194 -21.03 -1.51 45.67
C LYS A 194 -22.31 -1.12 46.40
N ALA A 195 -23.14 -0.26 45.80
CA ALA A 195 -24.39 0.17 46.43
C ALA A 195 -25.44 -0.95 46.49
N ILE A 196 -25.56 -1.75 45.43
CA ILE A 196 -26.42 -2.95 45.41
C ILE A 196 -25.97 -3.92 46.52
N SER A 197 -24.67 -4.15 46.67
CA SER A 197 -24.12 -5.00 47.73
C SER A 197 -24.41 -4.47 49.15
N GLN A 198 -24.51 -3.15 49.33
CA GLN A 198 -24.89 -2.54 50.62
C GLN A 198 -26.37 -2.74 50.92
N VAL A 199 -27.24 -2.49 49.93
CA VAL A 199 -28.69 -2.72 50.03
C VAL A 199 -28.99 -4.18 50.33
N ALA A 200 -28.28 -5.12 49.69
CA ALA A 200 -28.42 -6.55 49.95
C ALA A 200 -28.05 -6.95 51.39
N ARG A 201 -27.26 -6.14 52.10
CA ARG A 201 -26.90 -6.31 53.51
C ARG A 201 -27.84 -5.53 54.46
N GLY A 202 -28.97 -5.04 53.96
CA GLY A 202 -29.95 -4.27 54.75
C GLY A 202 -29.54 -2.82 55.03
N ARG A 203 -28.54 -2.27 54.32
CA ARG A 203 -28.15 -0.86 54.46
C ARG A 203 -28.75 -0.04 53.33
N TYR A 204 -29.85 0.64 53.61
CA TYR A 204 -30.61 1.41 52.61
C TYR A 204 -30.25 2.91 52.53
N ASP A 205 -29.55 3.44 53.54
CA ASP A 205 -29.02 4.81 53.54
C ASP A 205 -27.77 4.92 52.64
N ILE A 206 -27.98 4.73 51.33
CA ILE A 206 -26.94 4.85 50.31
C ILE A 206 -27.49 5.49 49.05
N GLU A 207 -26.73 6.42 48.49
CA GLU A 207 -27.03 7.04 47.20
C GLU A 207 -25.85 6.86 46.24
N VAL A 208 -26.14 6.37 45.04
CA VAL A 208 -25.19 6.32 43.95
C VAL A 208 -25.10 7.71 43.33
N PRO A 209 -23.91 8.31 43.20
CA PRO A 209 -23.76 9.61 42.57
C PRO A 209 -24.16 9.55 41.09
N ILE A 210 -24.94 10.54 40.64
CA ILE A 210 -25.35 10.68 39.24
C ILE A 210 -24.26 11.45 38.50
N ILE A 211 -23.28 10.73 37.95
CA ILE A 211 -22.10 11.32 37.30
C ILE A 211 -22.39 11.71 35.83
N THR A 212 -23.38 11.07 35.21
CA THR A 212 -23.68 11.22 33.79
C THR A 212 -25.19 11.29 33.54
N GLU A 213 -25.61 11.89 32.42
CA GLU A 213 -27.02 11.96 32.01
C GLU A 213 -27.44 10.84 31.02
N ASN A 214 -26.61 9.82 30.88
CA ASN A 214 -26.79 8.74 29.93
C ASN A 214 -27.57 7.55 30.53
N GLU A 215 -27.50 6.38 29.91
CA GLU A 215 -28.11 5.13 30.37
C GLU A 215 -27.75 4.79 31.82
N LEU A 216 -26.48 4.91 32.21
CA LEU A 216 -26.00 4.61 33.56
C LEU A 216 -26.49 5.65 34.58
N GLY A 217 -26.56 6.92 34.18
CA GLY A 217 -27.19 7.97 34.98
C GLY A 217 -28.66 7.71 35.27
N ARG A 218 -29.42 7.29 34.25
CA ARG A 218 -30.82 6.88 34.41
C ARG A 218 -30.94 5.67 35.34
N LEU A 219 -30.04 4.69 35.22
CA LEU A 219 -30.01 3.52 36.10
C LEU A 219 -29.72 3.92 37.55
N ALA A 220 -28.74 4.79 37.79
CA ALA A 220 -28.43 5.32 39.12
C ALA A 220 -29.63 6.05 39.75
N ARG A 221 -30.35 6.88 38.97
CA ARG A 221 -31.59 7.53 39.45
C ARG A 221 -32.66 6.53 39.86
N SER A 222 -32.91 5.51 39.04
CA SER A 222 -33.88 4.47 39.35
C SER A 222 -33.47 3.66 40.58
N PHE A 223 -32.18 3.35 40.72
CA PHE A 223 -31.63 2.68 41.89
C PHE A 223 -31.80 3.50 43.17
N ASN A 224 -31.43 4.78 43.18
CA ASN A 224 -31.58 5.65 44.35
C ASN A 224 -33.05 5.78 44.78
N LYS A 225 -33.98 5.87 43.83
CA LYS A 225 -35.42 5.88 44.11
C LYS A 225 -35.90 4.58 44.78
N MET A 226 -35.38 3.43 44.35
CA MET A 226 -35.68 2.14 44.96
C MET A 226 -35.10 2.05 46.38
N ALA A 227 -33.83 2.42 46.58
CA ALA A 227 -33.18 2.40 47.89
C ALA A 227 -33.92 3.27 48.91
N ARG A 228 -34.32 4.48 48.52
CA ARG A 228 -35.11 5.39 49.38
C ARG A 228 -36.45 4.80 49.80
N LYS A 229 -37.16 4.14 48.88
CA LYS A 229 -38.42 3.47 49.22
C LYS A 229 -38.24 2.29 50.19
N LEU A 230 -37.14 1.55 50.05
CA LEU A 230 -36.82 0.47 50.98
C LEU A 230 -36.51 1.02 52.38
N GLN A 231 -35.76 2.13 52.46
CA GLN A 231 -35.50 2.83 53.71
C GLN A 231 -36.80 3.32 54.37
N GLU A 232 -37.67 4.01 53.64
CA GLU A 232 -38.97 4.47 54.13
C GLU A 232 -39.83 3.30 54.67
N TYR A 233 -39.81 2.16 53.98
CA TYR A 233 -40.54 0.96 54.39
C TYR A 233 -39.96 0.33 55.67
N GLU A 234 -38.64 0.28 55.81
CA GLU A 234 -37.97 -0.20 57.02
C GLU A 234 -38.25 0.71 58.22
N GLU A 235 -38.08 2.03 58.06
CA GLU A 235 -38.36 3.02 59.11
C GLU A 235 -39.83 2.97 59.56
N SER A 236 -40.76 2.84 58.61
CA SER A 236 -42.19 2.68 58.93
C SER A 236 -42.47 1.39 59.71
N ASN A 237 -41.82 0.28 59.38
CA ASN A 237 -42.00 -0.98 60.10
C ASN A 237 -41.40 -0.92 61.52
N TYR A 238 -40.22 -0.32 61.69
CA TYR A 238 -39.63 -0.09 63.01
C TYR A 238 -40.51 0.82 63.87
N ALA A 239 -41.03 1.92 63.31
CA ALA A 239 -41.93 2.83 64.01
C ALA A 239 -43.19 2.11 64.49
N LYS A 240 -43.76 1.23 63.66
CA LYS A 240 -44.94 0.43 64.01
C LYS A 240 -44.65 -0.55 65.16
N ILE A 241 -43.53 -1.28 65.10
CA ILE A 241 -43.11 -2.23 66.16
C ILE A 241 -42.88 -1.50 67.50
N LEU A 242 -42.23 -0.33 67.48
CA LEU A 242 -42.00 0.49 68.67
C LEU A 242 -43.32 1.00 69.29
N PHE A 243 -44.29 1.37 68.46
CA PHE A 243 -45.59 1.83 68.91
C PHE A 243 -46.39 0.69 69.58
N GLU A 244 -46.34 -0.52 69.04
CA GLU A 244 -46.98 -1.70 69.61
C GLU A 244 -46.34 -2.10 70.95
N LYS A 245 -45.00 -2.08 71.07
CA LYS A 245 -44.30 -2.37 72.33
C LYS A 245 -44.54 -1.35 73.44
N LYS A 246 -44.84 -0.08 73.12
CA LYS A 246 -45.15 0.97 74.13
C LYS A 246 -46.58 0.89 74.67
N ARG A 247 -47.48 0.16 73.99
CA ARG A 247 -48.88 -0.02 74.43
C ARG A 247 -49.07 -1.23 75.35
N LEU A 248 -48.07 -2.10 75.46
CA LEU A 248 -47.99 -3.21 76.40
C LEU A 248 -47.20 -2.80 77.63
#